data_AF-A0A1G2HW77-F1
#
_entry.id   AF-A0A1G2HW77-F1
#
_cell.length_a   1.000
_cell.length_b   1.000
_cell.length_c   1.000
_cell.angle_alpha   90.00
_cell.angle_beta   90.00
_cell.angle_gamma   90.00
#
_symmetry.space_group_name_H-M   'P 1'
#
loop_
_entity.id
_entity.type
_entity.pdbx_description
1 polymer ?
#
loop_
_entity_poly.entity_id
_entity_poly.type
_entity_poly.pdbx_seq_one_letter_code
_entity_poly.pdbx_strand_id
1 'polypeptide(L)'
;MLTHTDLKKGTQFIYENQPWEVVDALLVKMAQRRPVVQTKIKNLINGSVQEKNFQQGDMFDEAELVKKNIKFLYSTKGQYFFCEENNPAVRFSFDESMLGAQAKFFKPNSLVEGIIFNEKIINVKSPIKVTLKVKESPPGIKGDRAQGGTKEAILESGAAIQVPLFIEEGDMIEINTELGEYVKRASE
;
A
#
# COMPACT_ATOMS: atom_id res chain seq x y z
N MET A 1 7.76 -14.90 -20.03
CA MET A 1 8.98 -14.08 -20.20
C MET A 1 8.55 -12.72 -20.70
N LEU A 2 8.92 -11.68 -19.97
CA LEU A 2 8.61 -10.30 -20.25
C LEU A 2 9.79 -9.63 -20.96
N THR A 3 9.49 -8.66 -21.81
CA THR A 3 10.48 -7.79 -22.44
C THR A 3 10.42 -6.39 -21.85
N HIS A 4 11.42 -5.55 -22.15
CA HIS A 4 11.41 -4.13 -21.74
C HIS A 4 10.10 -3.37 -22.05
N THR A 5 9.38 -3.70 -23.13
CA THR A 5 8.09 -3.06 -23.50
C THR A 5 6.90 -3.56 -22.68
N ASP A 6 7.02 -4.73 -22.06
CA ASP A 6 5.99 -5.31 -21.20
C ASP A 6 6.04 -4.72 -19.79
N LEU A 7 7.16 -4.08 -19.41
CA LEU A 7 7.35 -3.39 -18.13
C LEU A 7 6.51 -2.11 -18.04
N LYS A 8 5.21 -2.29 -17.77
CA LYS A 8 4.25 -1.21 -17.50
C LYS A 8 3.97 -1.11 -16.00
N LYS A 9 3.40 0.01 -15.55
CA LYS A 9 2.97 0.16 -14.14
C LYS A 9 2.15 -1.04 -13.65
N GLY A 10 2.54 -1.60 -12.51
CA GLY A 10 1.97 -2.79 -11.88
C GLY A 10 2.55 -4.13 -12.36
N THR A 11 3.45 -4.13 -13.35
CA THR A 11 4.10 -5.36 -13.82
C THR A 11 5.05 -5.89 -12.76
N GLN A 12 4.95 -7.19 -12.46
CA GLN A 12 5.75 -7.87 -11.44
C GLN A 12 6.73 -8.83 -12.11
N PHE A 13 8.02 -8.68 -11.85
CA PHE A 13 9.07 -9.39 -12.56
C PHE A 13 10.27 -9.69 -11.65
N ILE A 14 11.08 -10.66 -12.05
CA ILE A 14 12.32 -11.00 -11.37
C ILE A 14 13.46 -10.15 -11.92
N TYR A 15 14.16 -9.48 -11.02
CA TYR A 15 15.37 -8.72 -11.32
C TYR A 15 16.38 -8.93 -10.18
N GLU A 16 17.60 -9.32 -10.53
CA GLU A 16 18.65 -9.67 -9.56
C GLU A 16 18.20 -10.72 -8.52
N ASN A 17 17.46 -11.74 -8.97
CA ASN A 17 16.89 -12.84 -8.16
C ASN A 17 15.88 -12.39 -7.08
N GLN A 18 15.32 -11.19 -7.21
CA GLN A 18 14.30 -10.69 -6.30
C GLN A 18 13.05 -10.25 -7.07
N PRO A 19 11.86 -10.28 -6.45
CA PRO A 19 10.63 -9.83 -7.07
C PRO A 19 10.51 -8.30 -6.97
N TRP A 20 10.30 -7.66 -8.11
CA TRP A 20 10.10 -6.22 -8.25
C TRP A 20 8.76 -5.91 -8.91
N GLU A 21 8.15 -4.79 -8.53
CA GLU A 21 6.97 -4.23 -9.17
C GLU A 21 7.31 -2.89 -9.82
N VAL A 22 6.87 -2.70 -11.06
CA VAL A 22 7.02 -1.42 -11.78
C VAL A 22 6.04 -0.41 -11.18
N VAL A 23 6.56 0.64 -10.56
CA VAL A 23 5.77 1.77 -10.03
C VAL A 23 5.42 2.75 -11.14
N ASP A 24 6.36 3.01 -12.04
CA ASP A 24 6.20 3.90 -13.18
C ASP A 24 7.11 3.47 -14.33
N ALA A 25 6.69 3.76 -15.56
CA ALA A 25 7.45 3.40 -16.77
C ALA A 25 7.22 4.42 -17.90
N LEU A 26 8.31 4.91 -18.47
CA LEU A 26 8.32 5.87 -19.57
C LEU A 26 9.18 5.34 -20.73
N LEU A 27 8.56 5.18 -21.90
CA LEU A 27 9.28 4.85 -23.12
C LEU A 27 9.92 6.12 -23.70
N VAL A 28 11.25 6.21 -23.62
CA VAL A 28 12.01 7.35 -24.13
C VAL A 28 12.65 6.99 -25.47
N LYS A 29 12.33 7.80 -26.49
CA LYS A 29 12.93 7.73 -27.83
C LYS A 29 13.86 8.94 -27.99
N MET A 30 15.17 8.71 -28.03
CA MET A 30 16.14 9.77 -28.32
C MET A 30 16.53 9.72 -29.81
N ALA A 31 16.77 10.89 -30.41
CA ALA A 31 17.26 10.95 -31.78
C ALA A 31 18.58 10.15 -31.90
N GLN A 32 18.66 9.30 -32.93
CA GLN A 32 19.83 8.45 -33.23
C GLN A 32 20.21 7.39 -32.17
N ARG A 33 19.38 7.11 -31.16
CA ARG A 33 19.61 6.01 -30.20
C ARG A 33 18.44 5.04 -30.18
N ARG A 34 18.71 3.80 -29.77
CA ARG A 34 17.65 2.79 -29.58
C ARG A 34 16.70 3.24 -28.45
N PRO A 35 15.38 3.00 -28.57
CA PRO A 35 14.44 3.31 -27.50
C PRO A 35 14.82 2.60 -26.19
N VAL A 36 14.62 3.28 -25.08
CA VAL A 36 14.82 2.72 -23.72
C VAL A 36 13.56 2.94 -22.90
N VAL A 37 13.29 2.02 -21.99
CA VAL A 37 12.21 2.19 -21.00
C VAL A 37 12.84 2.62 -19.70
N GLN A 38 12.60 3.88 -19.31
CA GLN A 38 12.96 4.38 -17.98
C GLN A 38 11.89 3.91 -17.00
N THR A 39 12.27 3.11 -16.02
CA THR A 39 11.34 2.56 -15.04
C THR A 39 11.71 3.01 -13.64
N LYS A 40 10.69 3.22 -12.82
CA LYS A 40 10.81 3.27 -11.37
C LYS A 40 10.26 1.97 -10.83
N ILE A 41 11.09 1.18 -10.18
CA ILE A 41 10.74 -0.16 -9.70
C ILE A 41 10.85 -0.23 -8.19
N LYS A 42 9.93 -0.94 -7.56
CA LYS A 42 9.88 -1.18 -6.11
C LYS A 42 10.14 -2.64 -5.81
N ASN A 43 11.06 -2.91 -4.90
CA ASN A 43 11.35 -4.25 -4.43
C ASN A 43 10.22 -4.72 -3.51
N LEU A 44 9.65 -5.90 -3.79
CA LEU A 44 8.52 -6.42 -3.02
C LEU A 44 8.93 -7.05 -1.70
N ILE A 45 10.22 -7.36 -1.48
CA ILE A 45 10.73 -7.93 -0.22
C ILE A 45 11.07 -6.82 0.78
N ASN A 46 11.86 -5.83 0.37
CA ASN A 46 12.38 -4.81 1.29
C ASN A 46 11.74 -3.42 1.11
N GLY A 47 10.87 -3.24 0.11
CA GLY A 47 10.18 -1.98 -0.15
C GLY A 47 11.04 -0.89 -0.81
N SER A 48 12.33 -1.14 -1.07
CA SER A 48 13.23 -0.16 -1.68
C SER A 48 12.78 0.21 -3.09
N VAL A 49 13.02 1.47 -3.48
CA VAL A 49 12.65 2.00 -4.80
C VAL A 49 13.91 2.41 -5.53
N GLN A 50 14.04 1.99 -6.79
CA GLN A 50 15.15 2.37 -7.65
C GLN A 50 14.66 2.78 -9.04
N GLU A 51 15.41 3.68 -9.68
CA GLU A 51 15.20 4.06 -11.07
C GLU A 51 16.17 3.27 -11.96
N LYS A 52 15.64 2.58 -12.96
CA LYS A 52 16.41 1.71 -13.85
C LYS A 52 15.94 1.86 -15.29
N ASN A 53 16.90 1.96 -16.19
CA ASN A 53 16.64 2.00 -17.63
C ASN A 53 16.85 0.59 -18.21
N PHE A 54 15.83 0.07 -18.89
CA PHE A 54 15.89 -1.21 -19.60
C PHE A 54 15.95 -0.99 -21.11
N GLN A 55 16.82 -1.74 -21.77
CA GLN A 55 17.11 -1.62 -23.19
C GLN A 55 16.32 -2.65 -24.02
N GLN A 56 16.22 -2.37 -25.31
CA GLN A 56 15.67 -3.31 -26.26
C GLN A 56 16.50 -4.60 -26.31
N GLY A 57 15.90 -5.71 -25.90
CA GLY A 57 16.53 -7.02 -25.82
C GLY A 57 16.62 -7.58 -24.40
N ASP A 58 16.44 -6.74 -23.37
CA ASP A 58 16.35 -7.22 -22.00
C ASP A 58 15.11 -8.11 -21.83
N MET A 59 15.32 -9.29 -21.26
CA MET A 59 14.30 -10.28 -20.94
C MET A 59 14.24 -10.49 -19.44
N PHE A 60 13.03 -10.66 -18.92
CA PHE A 60 12.77 -10.84 -17.51
C PHE A 60 11.81 -12.01 -17.30
N ASP A 61 12.00 -12.71 -16.20
CA ASP A 61 11.03 -13.70 -15.74
C ASP A 61 9.89 -13.00 -14.99
N GLU A 62 8.69 -13.55 -15.11
CA GLU A 62 7.54 -13.09 -14.32
C GLU A 62 7.74 -13.50 -12.87
N ALA A 63 7.40 -12.61 -11.94
CA ALA A 63 7.41 -12.97 -10.54
C ALA A 63 6.17 -13.83 -10.24
N GLU A 64 6.37 -15.11 -9.95
CA GLU A 64 5.29 -15.98 -9.46
C GLU A 64 4.95 -15.61 -8.02
N LEU A 65 3.98 -14.70 -7.87
CA LEU A 65 3.48 -14.27 -6.57
C LEU A 65 2.16 -14.94 -6.26
N VAL A 66 2.09 -15.61 -5.11
CA VAL A 66 0.85 -16.20 -4.60
C VAL A 66 0.25 -15.26 -3.57
N LYS A 67 -1.05 -15.00 -3.67
CA LYS A 67 -1.81 -14.21 -2.71
C LYS A 67 -2.47 -15.13 -1.71
N LYS A 68 -2.33 -14.84 -0.42
CA LYS A 68 -2.99 -15.59 0.65
C LYS A 68 -3.58 -14.62 1.67
N ASN A 69 -4.79 -14.91 2.12
CA ASN A 69 -5.38 -14.15 3.22
C ASN A 69 -4.61 -14.43 4.52
N ILE A 70 -4.27 -13.35 5.21
CA ILE A 70 -3.63 -13.37 6.52
C ILE A 70 -4.41 -12.45 7.45
N LYS A 71 -4.29 -12.65 8.75
CA LYS A 71 -5.00 -11.86 9.74
C LYS A 71 -4.05 -10.90 10.42
N PHE A 72 -4.40 -9.61 10.44
CA PHE A 72 -3.67 -8.62 11.22
C PHE A 72 -4.06 -8.71 12.69
N LEU A 73 -3.06 -8.74 13.59
CA LEU A 73 -3.27 -8.86 15.03
C LEU A 73 -3.19 -7.50 15.70
N TYR A 74 -2.01 -6.88 15.67
CA TYR A 74 -1.73 -5.59 16.28
C TYR A 74 -0.41 -5.03 15.73
N SER A 75 -0.16 -3.75 15.97
CA SER A 75 1.12 -3.11 15.73
C SER A 75 1.72 -2.57 17.03
N THR A 76 3.04 -2.53 17.12
CA THR A 76 3.78 -1.94 18.25
C THR A 76 5.13 -1.44 17.76
N LYS A 77 5.48 -0.19 18.14
CA LYS A 77 6.79 0.43 17.83
C LYS A 77 7.23 0.28 16.36
N GLY A 78 6.31 0.44 15.41
CA GLY A 78 6.61 0.32 13.97
C GLY A 78 6.69 -1.12 13.44
N GLN A 79 6.39 -2.13 14.25
CA GLN A 79 6.26 -3.52 13.83
C GLN A 79 4.80 -3.93 13.78
N TYR A 80 4.42 -4.68 12.75
CA TYR A 80 3.07 -5.16 12.50
C TYR A 80 3.06 -6.67 12.58
N PHE A 81 2.19 -7.23 13.41
CA PHE A 81 2.09 -8.66 13.68
C PHE A 81 0.88 -9.27 13.00
N PHE A 82 1.08 -10.42 12.38
CA PHE A 82 0.08 -11.15 11.62
C PHE A 82 0.08 -12.64 11.99
N CYS A 83 -0.99 -13.33 11.64
CA CYS A 83 -1.02 -14.79 11.60
C CYS A 83 -1.67 -15.30 10.31
N GLU A 84 -1.51 -16.58 10.02
CA GLU A 84 -2.30 -17.19 8.95
C GLU A 84 -3.79 -17.23 9.32
N GLU A 85 -4.66 -17.10 8.32
CA GLU A 85 -6.12 -17.15 8.52
C GLU A 85 -6.57 -18.47 9.17
N ASN A 86 -6.07 -19.60 8.68
CA ASN A 86 -6.46 -20.94 9.12
C ASN A 86 -5.59 -21.49 10.26
N ASN A 87 -4.50 -20.80 10.63
CA ASN A 87 -3.58 -21.28 11.65
C ASN A 87 -3.03 -20.13 12.52
N PRO A 88 -3.76 -19.74 13.58
CA PRO A 88 -3.36 -18.63 14.46
C PRO A 88 -2.04 -18.85 15.24
N ALA A 89 -1.52 -20.08 15.27
CA ALA A 89 -0.25 -20.40 15.91
C ALA A 89 0.95 -19.93 15.07
N VAL A 90 0.81 -19.87 13.75
CA VAL A 90 1.85 -19.38 12.85
C VAL A 90 1.78 -17.86 12.80
N ARG A 91 2.67 -17.21 13.55
CA ARG A 91 2.78 -15.75 13.63
C ARG A 91 4.05 -15.26 12.95
N PHE A 92 3.95 -14.09 12.34
CA PHE A 92 5.06 -13.41 11.69
C PHE A 92 4.85 -11.91 11.78
N SER A 93 5.90 -11.14 11.50
CA SER A 93 5.87 -9.69 11.61
C SER A 93 6.60 -9.01 10.46
N PHE A 94 6.18 -7.80 10.16
CA PHE A 94 6.84 -6.91 9.20
C PHE A 94 7.12 -5.55 9.84
N ASP A 95 8.19 -4.91 9.41
CA ASP A 95 8.48 -3.52 9.76
C ASP A 95 7.64 -2.57 8.89
N GLU A 96 7.31 -1.39 9.43
CA GLU A 96 6.52 -0.35 8.74
C GLU A 96 7.14 0.05 7.40
N SER A 97 8.48 0.03 7.29
CA SER A 97 9.20 0.34 6.05
C SER A 97 8.89 -0.64 4.92
N MET A 98 8.62 -1.91 5.23
CA MET A 98 8.27 -2.93 4.24
C MET A 98 6.82 -2.80 3.78
N LEU A 99 5.92 -2.52 4.72
CA LEU A 99 4.48 -2.43 4.48
C LEU A 99 4.05 -1.09 3.89
N GLY A 100 4.82 -0.02 4.11
CA GLY A 100 4.48 1.34 3.71
C GLY A 100 3.45 2.01 4.60
N ALA A 101 3.10 3.25 4.26
CA ALA A 101 2.20 4.09 5.04
C ALA A 101 0.79 3.49 5.19
N GLN A 102 0.36 2.67 4.22
CA GLN A 102 -0.96 2.03 4.24
C GLN A 102 -1.17 1.10 5.44
N ALA A 103 -0.11 0.62 6.08
CA ALA A 103 -0.18 -0.31 7.21
C ALA A 103 -0.94 0.28 8.42
N LYS A 104 -0.90 1.61 8.59
CA LYS A 104 -1.60 2.34 9.68
C LYS A 104 -3.12 2.20 9.61
N PHE A 105 -3.64 1.84 8.44
CA PHE A 105 -5.08 1.66 8.22
C PHE A 105 -5.53 0.21 8.42
N PHE A 106 -4.63 -0.70 8.80
CA PHE A 106 -5.04 -2.07 9.14
C PHE A 106 -5.87 -2.10 10.41
N LYS A 107 -7.05 -2.70 10.31
CA LYS A 107 -7.96 -2.89 11.43
C LYS A 107 -7.56 -4.13 12.22
N PRO A 108 -7.35 -4.05 13.53
CA PRO A 108 -7.06 -5.24 14.34
C PRO A 108 -8.10 -6.33 14.11
N ASN A 109 -7.63 -7.58 13.96
CA ASN A 109 -8.43 -8.75 13.60
C ASN A 109 -9.03 -8.79 12.19
N SER A 110 -8.67 -7.87 11.28
CA SER A 110 -9.10 -7.93 9.89
C SER A 110 -8.24 -8.88 9.05
N LEU A 111 -8.84 -9.40 7.97
CA LEU A 111 -8.11 -10.10 6.93
C LEU A 111 -7.47 -9.09 5.97
N VAL A 112 -6.24 -9.37 5.56
CA VAL A 112 -5.46 -8.61 4.57
C VAL A 112 -4.75 -9.59 3.63
N GLU A 113 -4.33 -9.12 2.46
CA GLU A 113 -3.72 -9.97 1.44
C GLU A 113 -2.20 -10.04 1.63
N GLY A 114 -1.68 -11.19 2.08
CA GLY A 114 -0.25 -11.48 2.10
C GLY A 114 0.25 -11.88 0.70
N ILE A 115 1.43 -11.39 0.34
CA ILE A 115 2.13 -11.74 -0.90
C ILE A 115 3.20 -12.76 -0.57
N ILE A 116 3.12 -13.94 -1.19
CA ILE A 116 4.05 -15.05 -1.04
C ILE A 116 4.94 -15.12 -2.27
N PHE A 117 6.24 -15.24 -2.03
CA PHE A 117 7.27 -15.50 -3.03
C PHE A 117 8.21 -16.60 -2.50
N ASN A 118 8.46 -17.64 -3.29
CA ASN A 118 9.26 -18.81 -2.90
C ASN A 118 8.89 -19.35 -1.51
N GLU A 119 7.59 -19.62 -1.31
CA GLU A 119 7.01 -20.18 -0.07
C GLU A 119 7.10 -19.27 1.17
N LYS A 120 7.59 -18.03 1.03
CA LYS A 120 7.69 -17.06 2.13
C LYS A 120 6.78 -15.88 1.89
N ILE A 121 6.08 -15.44 2.93
CA ILE A 121 5.32 -14.19 2.89
C ILE A 121 6.32 -13.04 2.93
N ILE A 122 6.40 -12.27 1.85
CA ILE A 122 7.38 -11.20 1.67
C ILE A 122 6.76 -9.81 1.89
N ASN A 123 5.44 -9.67 1.74
CA ASN A 123 4.77 -8.39 1.86
C ASN A 123 3.28 -8.57 2.20
N VAL A 124 2.61 -7.47 2.53
CA VAL A 124 1.17 -7.39 2.73
C VAL A 124 0.59 -6.26 1.90
N LYS A 125 -0.41 -6.56 1.08
CA LYS A 125 -1.13 -5.59 0.28
C LYS A 125 -2.40 -5.17 1.00
N SER A 126 -2.57 -3.84 1.12
CA SER A 126 -3.82 -3.23 1.56
C SER A 126 -4.66 -2.84 0.35
N PRO A 127 -6.00 -2.89 0.44
CA PRO A 127 -6.86 -2.23 -0.53
C PRO A 127 -6.56 -0.73 -0.62
N ILE A 128 -6.63 -0.16 -1.83
CA ILE A 128 -6.44 1.28 -2.08
C ILE A 128 -7.47 2.11 -1.29
N LYS A 129 -8.67 1.56 -1.11
CA LYS A 129 -9.75 2.18 -0.35
C LYS A 129 -10.20 1.26 0.77
N VAL A 130 -10.25 1.80 1.98
CA VAL A 130 -10.76 1.09 3.16
C VAL A 130 -11.82 1.93 3.84
N THR A 131 -12.81 1.26 4.43
CA THR A 131 -13.83 1.92 5.24
C THR A 131 -13.53 1.64 6.70
N LEU A 132 -13.29 2.70 7.47
CA LEU A 132 -12.94 2.61 8.88
C LEU A 132 -13.90 3.47 9.71
N LYS A 133 -14.20 3.00 10.91
CA LYS A 133 -14.97 3.76 11.89
C LYS A 133 -14.11 4.86 12.52
N VAL A 134 -14.67 6.05 12.67
CA VAL A 134 -14.08 7.12 13.46
C VAL A 134 -14.23 6.76 14.94
N LYS A 135 -13.09 6.58 15.61
CA LYS A 135 -13.01 6.24 17.02
C LYS A 135 -13.12 7.48 17.91
N GLU A 136 -12.43 8.56 17.56
CA GLU A 136 -12.44 9.81 18.33
C GLU A 136 -12.41 10.99 17.35
N SER A 137 -13.28 11.97 17.56
CA SER A 137 -13.33 13.19 16.73
C SER A 137 -13.63 14.42 17.58
N PRO A 138 -12.73 15.41 17.66
CA PRO A 138 -12.98 16.64 18.39
C PRO A 138 -14.19 17.43 17.83
N PRO A 139 -14.84 18.27 18.63
CA PRO A 139 -15.90 19.16 18.14
C PRO A 139 -15.38 20.04 17.00
N GLY A 140 -16.13 20.07 15.88
CA GLY A 140 -15.77 20.92 14.75
C GLY A 140 -16.05 22.40 15.07
N ILE A 141 -15.01 23.16 15.40
CA ILE A 141 -15.15 24.61 15.62
C ILE A 141 -15.20 25.31 14.26
N LYS A 142 -16.39 25.74 13.83
CA LYS A 142 -16.51 26.67 12.70
C LYS A 142 -16.07 28.05 13.18
N GLY A 143 -14.88 28.49 12.76
CA GLY A 143 -14.52 29.90 12.83
C GLY A 143 -15.31 30.73 11.81
N ASP A 144 -15.27 32.06 11.94
CA ASP A 144 -16.00 33.06 11.14
C ASP A 144 -15.57 33.15 9.65
N ARG A 145 -15.00 32.09 9.08
CA ARG A 145 -14.52 32.06 7.69
C ARG A 145 -15.38 31.12 6.84
N ALA A 146 -15.72 31.59 5.64
CA ALA A 146 -16.52 30.89 4.64
C ALA A 146 -15.85 29.65 4.00
N GLN A 147 -14.60 29.32 4.36
CA GLN A 147 -13.93 28.11 3.88
C GLN A 147 -14.07 26.98 4.89
N GLY A 148 -14.54 25.82 4.41
CA GLY A 148 -14.64 24.60 5.20
C GLY A 148 -13.28 24.20 5.78
N GLY A 149 -13.19 24.06 7.09
CA GLY A 149 -12.01 23.55 7.77
C GLY A 149 -11.94 22.02 7.74
N THR A 150 -10.78 21.49 8.11
CA THR A 150 -10.60 20.09 8.50
C THR A 150 -10.26 20.02 9.98
N LYS A 151 -10.52 18.87 10.58
CA LYS A 151 -10.09 18.51 11.93
C LYS A 151 -9.40 17.15 11.88
N GLU A 152 -8.51 16.92 12.85
CA GLU A 152 -7.90 15.62 13.03
C GLU A 152 -8.87 14.67 13.73
N ALA A 153 -9.04 13.47 13.19
CA ALA A 153 -9.83 12.40 13.79
C ALA A 153 -9.01 11.11 13.88
N ILE A 154 -9.23 10.35 14.95
CA ILE A 154 -8.58 9.06 15.19
C ILE A 154 -9.54 7.95 14.75
N LEU A 155 -9.01 7.01 13.98
CA LEU A 155 -9.76 5.87 13.45
C LEU A 155 -9.69 4.67 14.38
N GLU A 156 -10.56 3.68 14.15
CA GLU A 156 -10.50 2.41 14.88
C GLU A 156 -9.19 1.63 14.68
N SER A 157 -8.44 1.92 13.61
CA SER A 157 -7.07 1.40 13.40
C SER A 157 -6.02 2.09 14.27
N GLY A 158 -6.37 3.21 14.92
CA GLY A 158 -5.44 4.09 15.65
C GLY A 158 -4.75 5.13 14.77
N ALA A 159 -4.97 5.13 13.44
CA ALA A 159 -4.44 6.17 12.57
C ALA A 159 -5.16 7.51 12.80
N ALA A 160 -4.40 8.60 12.79
CA ALA A 160 -4.90 9.96 12.78
C ALA A 160 -4.97 10.47 11.33
N ILE A 161 -6.11 11.06 10.94
CA ILE A 161 -6.30 11.64 9.59
C ILE A 161 -7.04 12.97 9.65
N GLN A 162 -6.90 13.78 8.60
CA GLN A 162 -7.66 15.01 8.43
C GLN A 162 -9.03 14.71 7.80
N VAL A 163 -10.10 15.10 8.49
CA VAL A 163 -11.49 14.91 8.04
C VAL A 163 -12.25 16.24 8.06
N PRO A 164 -13.34 16.38 7.28
CA PRO A 164 -14.21 17.55 7.36
C PRO A 164 -14.80 17.75 8.77
N LEU A 165 -15.09 19.01 9.13
CA LEU A 165 -15.59 19.37 10.48
C LEU A 165 -16.88 18.65 10.89
N PHE A 166 -17.71 18.22 9.93
CA PHE A 166 -18.99 17.55 10.17
C PHE A 166 -18.88 16.06 10.47
N ILE A 167 -17.68 15.46 10.34
CA ILE A 167 -17.48 14.05 10.68
C ILE A 167 -17.49 13.91 12.19
N GLU A 168 -18.30 13.00 12.70
CA GLU A 168 -18.44 12.79 14.15
C GLU A 168 -17.87 11.45 14.58
N GLU A 169 -17.72 11.28 15.90
CA GLU A 169 -17.39 9.97 16.46
C GLU A 169 -18.48 8.96 16.08
N GLY A 170 -18.05 7.78 15.63
CA GLY A 170 -18.97 6.73 15.19
C GLY A 170 -19.25 6.69 13.70
N ASP A 171 -18.97 7.77 12.95
CA ASP A 171 -19.13 7.80 11.50
C ASP A 171 -18.22 6.76 10.82
N MET A 172 -18.74 6.12 9.77
CA MET A 172 -17.94 5.30 8.86
C MET A 172 -17.41 6.18 7.73
N ILE A 173 -16.11 6.12 7.46
CA ILE A 173 -15.49 6.92 6.40
C ILE A 173 -14.64 6.05 5.49
N GLU A 174 -14.68 6.35 4.19
CA GLU A 174 -13.81 5.76 3.18
C GLU A 174 -12.52 6.59 3.08
N ILE A 175 -11.38 5.90 3.11
CA ILE A 175 -10.05 6.49 3.11
C ILE A 175 -9.24 5.91 1.97
N ASN A 176 -8.47 6.75 1.28
CA ASN A 176 -7.45 6.32 0.34
C ASN A 176 -6.17 5.96 1.13
N THR A 177 -5.78 4.69 1.13
CA THR A 177 -4.65 4.19 1.93
C THR A 177 -3.28 4.53 1.35
N GLU A 178 -3.20 4.86 0.06
CA GLU A 178 -1.96 5.29 -0.60
C GLU A 178 -1.64 6.75 -0.27
N LEU A 179 -2.66 7.62 -0.28
CA LEU A 179 -2.52 9.04 0.02
C LEU A 179 -2.70 9.36 1.52
N GLY A 180 -3.38 8.49 2.26
CA GLY A 180 -3.77 8.72 3.65
C GLY A 180 -4.88 9.76 3.82
N GLU A 181 -5.71 9.94 2.79
CA GLU A 181 -6.70 11.02 2.72
C GLU A 181 -8.13 10.52 2.85
N TYR A 182 -8.97 11.32 3.51
CA TYR A 182 -10.42 11.14 3.53
C TYR A 182 -10.99 11.24 2.10
N VAL A 183 -11.83 10.28 1.71
CA VAL A 183 -12.51 10.29 0.41
C VAL A 183 -13.96 10.74 0.58
N LYS A 184 -14.72 10.05 1.43
CA LYS A 184 -16.14 10.33 1.69
C LYS A 184 -16.60 9.70 3.00
N ARG A 185 -17.70 10.21 3.55
CA ARG A 185 -18.47 9.50 4.58
C ARG A 185 -19.21 8.35 3.90
N ALA A 186 -18.96 7.14 4.37
CA ALA A 186 -19.70 5.98 3.91
C ALA A 186 -21.11 6.05 4.50
N SER A 187 -22.11 5.84 3.65
CA SER A 187 -23.45 5.51 4.11
C SER A 187 -23.47 3.99 4.34
N GLU A 188 -24.10 3.53 5.42
CA GLU A 188 -24.34 2.10 5.65
C GLU A 188 -24.97 1.41 4.43
#